data_AF-A0A534YL83-F1
#
_entry.id   AF-A0A534YL83-F1
#
_cell.length_a   1.000
_cell.length_b   1.000
_cell.length_c   1.000
_cell.angle_alpha   90.00
_cell.angle_beta   90.00
_cell.angle_gamma   90.00
#
_symmetry.space_group_name_H-M   'P 1'
#
loop_
_entity.id
_entity.type
_entity.pdbx_description
1 polymer ?
#
loop_
_entity_poly.entity_id
_entity_poly.type
_entity_poly.pdbx_seq_one_letter_code
_entity_poly.pdbx_strand_id
1 'polypeptide(L)'
;MMAGAPTRLVRVGGAALPSRAFALALLLALHACKKGTPPPSLGEPVSVEQPGGSATQLIERGSEIPTSATESFTTLHDGERRIAVHVLRGAGKSAQKLRDEGWWVVDGVSGGHAGQPRVLVTLEVDGQGALSVTAREGDRKLRVAKANDADRSVLAPAPLTEPDEDEDAPDDDDK
;
A
#
# COMPACT_ATOMS: atom_id res chain seq x y z
N MET A 1 -16.84 43.03 -29.21
CA MET A 1 -16.56 42.00 -28.19
C MET A 1 -15.83 42.68 -27.03
N MET A 2 -16.31 42.44 -25.81
CA MET A 2 -16.17 43.30 -24.63
C MET A 2 -14.83 43.11 -23.89
N ALA A 3 -14.17 44.23 -23.56
CA ALA A 3 -13.03 44.28 -22.64
C ALA A 3 -13.54 44.35 -21.18
N GLY A 4 -13.16 43.37 -20.34
CA GLY A 4 -13.50 43.34 -18.92
C GLY A 4 -12.47 44.12 -18.09
N ALA A 5 -12.92 45.16 -17.38
CA ALA A 5 -12.12 45.98 -16.47
C ALA A 5 -11.82 45.27 -15.13
N PRO A 6 -10.72 45.62 -14.43
CA PRO A 6 -10.35 44.99 -13.16
C PRO A 6 -11.14 45.50 -11.96
N THR A 7 -11.51 44.56 -11.08
CA THR A 7 -12.23 44.73 -9.81
C THR A 7 -11.43 45.59 -8.82
N ARG A 8 -12.01 46.74 -8.41
CA ARG A 8 -11.47 47.61 -7.36
C ARG A 8 -12.14 47.29 -6.01
N LEU A 9 -11.38 46.79 -5.05
CA LEU A 9 -11.80 46.50 -3.68
C LEU A 9 -11.94 47.82 -2.89
N VAL A 10 -13.12 48.07 -2.32
CA VAL A 10 -13.40 49.23 -1.44
C VAL A 10 -13.37 48.77 0.02
N ARG A 11 -12.46 49.36 0.80
CA ARG A 11 -12.37 49.20 2.26
C ARG A 11 -13.48 50.04 2.92
N VAL A 12 -14.41 49.39 3.61
CA VAL A 12 -15.40 50.07 4.47
C VAL A 12 -14.80 50.25 5.86
N GLY A 13 -15.00 51.43 6.46
CA GLY A 13 -14.56 51.82 7.80
C GLY A 13 -15.01 50.84 8.89
N GLY A 14 -14.31 50.69 10.00
CA GLY A 14 -14.05 51.78 10.94
C GLY A 14 -15.20 51.85 11.93
N ALA A 15 -15.25 50.93 12.89
CA ALA A 15 -16.21 50.94 13.99
C ALA A 15 -15.46 50.98 15.33
N ALA A 16 -15.82 51.99 16.11
CA ALA A 16 -15.24 52.39 17.38
C ALA A 16 -15.61 51.42 18.51
N LEU A 17 -14.66 51.21 19.43
CA LEU A 17 -14.87 50.57 20.72
C LEU A 17 -15.48 51.57 21.70
N PRO A 18 -16.50 51.21 22.51
CA PRO A 18 -16.77 51.89 23.76
C PRO A 18 -16.24 51.12 24.97
N SER A 19 -15.75 51.92 25.91
CA SER A 19 -15.08 51.59 27.16
C SER A 19 -15.99 51.00 28.25
N ARG A 20 -15.39 50.07 29.00
CA ARG A 20 -15.53 49.81 30.45
C ARG A 20 -16.87 49.33 31.03
N ALA A 21 -16.70 48.32 31.89
CA ALA A 21 -17.62 47.74 32.88
C ALA A 21 -18.59 46.66 32.39
N PHE A 22 -18.22 45.40 32.60
CA PHE A 22 -19.13 44.39 33.15
C PHE A 22 -18.26 43.29 33.80
N ALA A 23 -17.99 43.45 35.10
CA ALA A 23 -17.57 42.35 35.94
C ALA A 23 -18.84 41.60 36.38
N LEU A 24 -19.08 40.39 35.86
CA LEU A 24 -19.70 39.27 36.58
C LEU A 24 -19.83 38.05 35.67
N ALA A 25 -19.49 36.89 36.24
CA ALA A 25 -19.98 35.56 35.87
C ALA A 25 -19.64 35.02 34.46
N LEU A 26 -18.50 34.33 34.34
CA LEU A 26 -18.59 32.90 34.04
C LEU A 26 -17.41 32.15 34.67
N LEU A 27 -17.69 31.70 35.89
CA LEU A 27 -16.91 30.71 36.62
C LEU A 27 -17.16 29.35 35.95
N LEU A 28 -16.54 29.09 34.78
CA LEU A 28 -16.41 27.73 34.24
C LEU A 28 -15.00 27.21 34.53
N ALA A 29 -14.77 26.96 35.82
CA ALA A 29 -13.74 26.04 36.24
C ALA A 29 -14.25 24.61 35.95
N LEU A 30 -13.41 23.83 35.24
CA LEU A 30 -13.53 22.39 35.00
C LEU A 30 -14.78 21.95 34.21
N HIS A 31 -14.58 21.20 33.12
CA HIS A 31 -15.06 19.82 33.00
C HIS A 31 -14.53 19.22 31.69
N ALA A 32 -13.85 18.08 31.85
CA ALA A 32 -13.33 17.20 30.81
C ALA A 32 -12.12 17.70 29.99
N CYS A 33 -10.95 17.76 30.65
CA CYS A 33 -9.82 16.99 30.10
C CYS A 33 -10.32 15.55 29.96
N LYS A 34 -10.95 15.26 28.82
CA LYS A 34 -11.23 13.90 28.35
C LYS A 34 -9.84 13.28 28.33
N LYS A 35 -9.49 12.49 29.34
CA LYS A 35 -8.31 11.63 29.30
C LYS A 35 -8.57 10.73 28.09
N GLY A 36 -8.16 11.19 26.91
CA GLY A 36 -8.42 10.51 25.66
C GLY A 36 -7.80 9.14 25.82
N THR A 37 -8.64 8.11 25.80
CA THR A 37 -8.15 6.75 25.68
C THR A 37 -7.19 6.74 24.49
N PRO A 38 -5.95 6.23 24.66
CA PRO A 38 -5.00 6.19 23.56
C PRO A 38 -5.66 5.49 22.37
N PRO A 39 -5.39 5.95 21.13
CA PRO A 39 -5.93 5.31 19.95
C PRO A 39 -5.57 3.81 19.97
N PRO A 40 -6.46 2.93 19.48
CA PRO A 40 -6.13 1.52 19.36
C PRO A 40 -4.86 1.38 18.51
N SER A 41 -4.02 0.43 18.90
CA SER A 41 -2.77 0.15 18.21
C SER A 41 -2.74 -1.27 17.69
N LEU A 42 -1.99 -1.48 16.63
CA LEU A 42 -1.87 -2.75 15.96
C LEU A 42 -1.11 -3.76 16.86
N GLY A 43 -1.76 -4.88 17.19
CA GLY A 43 -1.20 -5.89 18.09
C GLY A 43 -0.03 -6.68 17.50
N GLU A 44 -0.08 -6.97 16.19
CA GLU A 44 0.93 -7.72 15.44
C GLU A 44 1.32 -6.97 14.16
N PRO A 45 2.61 -6.90 13.81
CA PRO A 45 3.03 -6.20 12.61
C PRO A 45 2.55 -6.91 11.34
N VAL A 46 2.46 -6.15 10.25
CA VAL A 46 2.16 -6.66 8.91
C VAL A 46 3.45 -6.73 8.12
N SER A 47 3.72 -7.90 7.54
CA SER A 47 4.90 -8.19 6.74
C SER A 47 4.49 -8.73 5.38
N VAL A 48 5.38 -8.59 4.39
CA VAL A 48 5.21 -9.16 3.04
C VAL A 48 6.35 -10.11 2.75
N GLU A 49 6.04 -11.25 2.14
CA GLU A 49 7.06 -12.19 1.67
C GLU A 49 7.78 -11.64 0.43
N GLN A 50 9.09 -11.79 0.43
CA GLN A 50 9.97 -11.49 -0.69
C GLN A 50 10.42 -12.81 -1.37
N PRO A 51 10.79 -12.75 -2.66
CA PRO A 51 11.44 -13.87 -3.32
C PRO A 51 12.63 -14.40 -2.49
N GLY A 52 12.71 -15.71 -2.30
CA GLY A 52 13.71 -16.35 -1.45
C GLY A 52 13.25 -16.66 -0.02
N GLY A 53 11.96 -16.45 0.30
CA GLY A 53 11.34 -16.89 1.56
C GLY A 53 11.66 -16.00 2.76
N SER A 54 12.22 -14.82 2.53
CA SER A 54 12.35 -13.78 3.54
C SER A 54 11.09 -12.93 3.66
N ALA A 55 10.84 -12.35 4.82
CA ALA A 55 9.73 -11.43 5.03
C ALA A 55 10.25 -10.04 5.42
N THR A 56 9.61 -9.00 4.86
CA THR A 56 9.88 -7.60 5.17
C THR A 56 8.68 -7.00 5.88
N GLN A 57 8.94 -6.37 7.03
CA GLN A 57 7.91 -5.71 7.82
C GLN A 57 7.58 -4.34 7.22
N LEU A 58 6.29 -4.07 6.98
CA LEU A 58 5.81 -2.80 6.42
C LEU A 58 5.03 -1.95 7.41
N ILE A 59 4.27 -2.58 8.30
CA ILE A 59 3.54 -1.88 9.36
C ILE A 59 4.03 -2.45 10.68
N GLU A 60 4.53 -1.58 11.55
CA GLU A 60 5.12 -1.99 12.82
C GLU A 60 4.07 -2.35 13.86
N ARG A 61 4.49 -3.15 14.84
CA ARG A 61 3.69 -3.37 16.04
C ARG A 61 3.52 -2.05 16.79
N GLY A 62 2.30 -1.76 17.23
CA GLY A 62 1.99 -0.56 17.99
C GLY A 62 1.69 0.66 17.13
N SER A 63 1.70 0.56 15.79
CA SER A 63 1.17 1.61 14.92
C SER A 63 -0.30 1.88 15.23
N GLU A 64 -0.71 3.15 15.23
CA GLU A 64 -2.10 3.55 15.44
C GLU A 64 -2.98 3.00 14.31
N ILE A 65 -4.14 2.41 14.62
CA ILE A 65 -5.09 1.95 13.59
C ILE A 65 -6.28 2.92 13.52
N PRO A 66 -6.77 3.28 12.32
CA PRO A 66 -6.39 2.76 10.99
C PRO A 66 -5.03 3.27 10.47
N THR A 67 -4.30 2.42 9.73
CA THR A 67 -2.99 2.75 9.15
C THR A 67 -2.81 2.13 7.76
N SER A 68 -1.85 2.64 7.00
CA SER A 68 -1.51 2.13 5.68
C SER A 68 -0.02 2.21 5.40
N ALA A 69 0.53 1.23 4.69
CA ALA A 69 1.90 1.24 4.17
C ALA A 69 1.89 0.93 2.67
N THR A 70 2.80 1.55 1.91
CA THR A 70 2.92 1.33 0.46
C THR A 70 4.33 0.89 0.11
N GLU A 71 4.44 -0.15 -0.71
CA GLU A 71 5.72 -0.64 -1.23
C GLU A 71 5.65 -0.88 -2.75
N SER A 72 6.79 -0.75 -3.42
CA SER A 72 6.91 -0.99 -4.85
C SER A 72 7.30 -2.44 -5.17
N PHE A 73 6.51 -3.08 -6.01
CA PHE A 73 6.73 -4.42 -6.53
C PHE A 73 6.94 -4.38 -8.05
N THR A 74 7.51 -5.45 -8.59
CA THR A 74 7.75 -5.67 -10.01
C THR A 74 7.50 -7.13 -10.36
N THR A 75 7.37 -7.44 -11.65
CA THR A 75 7.31 -8.81 -12.16
C THR A 75 8.66 -9.51 -12.06
N LEU A 76 8.61 -10.83 -11.94
CA LEU A 76 9.80 -11.69 -11.87
C LEU A 76 10.16 -12.26 -13.25
N HIS A 77 9.19 -12.36 -14.16
CA HIS A 77 9.37 -12.92 -15.49
C HIS A 77 8.97 -11.93 -16.59
N ASP A 78 9.59 -12.08 -17.76
CA ASP A 78 9.27 -11.28 -18.94
C ASP A 78 7.84 -11.57 -19.43
N GLY A 79 7.11 -10.52 -19.80
CA GLY A 79 5.74 -10.64 -20.30
C GLY A 79 4.68 -11.00 -19.25
N GLU A 80 5.07 -11.19 -17.99
CA GLU A 80 4.17 -11.44 -16.87
C GLU A 80 3.24 -10.23 -16.64
N ARG A 81 1.93 -10.46 -16.52
CA ARG A 81 0.91 -9.40 -16.36
C ARG A 81 0.20 -9.43 -15.01
N ARG A 82 0.69 -10.28 -14.11
CA ARG A 82 0.15 -10.52 -12.78
C ARG A 82 1.30 -10.53 -11.77
N ILE A 83 1.04 -10.08 -10.55
CA ILE A 83 1.96 -10.28 -9.44
C ILE A 83 1.20 -10.90 -8.27
N ALA A 84 1.87 -11.79 -7.55
CA ALA A 84 1.37 -12.42 -6.35
C ALA A 84 2.04 -11.79 -5.12
N VAL A 85 1.22 -11.28 -4.20
CA VAL A 85 1.70 -10.67 -2.95
C VAL A 85 1.23 -11.52 -1.78
N HIS A 86 2.17 -12.12 -1.06
CA HIS A 86 1.87 -12.86 0.17
C HIS A 86 1.99 -11.93 1.37
N VAL A 87 0.90 -11.76 2.11
CA VAL A 87 0.90 -10.94 3.33
C VAL A 87 0.86 -11.84 4.55
N LEU A 88 1.68 -11.47 5.52
CA LEU A 88 1.97 -12.21 6.74
C LEU A 88 1.74 -11.32 7.95
N ARG A 89 1.38 -11.93 9.08
CA ARG A 89 1.33 -11.31 10.41
C ARG A 89 2.49 -11.78 11.26
N GLY A 90 3.14 -10.84 11.94
CA GLY A 90 4.26 -11.10 12.83
C GLY A 90 5.58 -10.48 12.35
N ALA A 91 6.58 -10.54 13.24
CA ALA A 91 7.91 -9.99 13.01
C ALA A 91 8.94 -11.12 12.89
N GLY A 92 9.74 -11.10 11.84
CA GLY A 92 10.79 -12.08 11.63
C GLY A 92 11.36 -12.01 10.22
N LYS A 93 12.56 -12.56 10.05
CA LYS A 93 13.24 -12.59 8.75
C LYS A 93 12.71 -13.69 7.83
N SER A 94 12.17 -14.79 8.37
CA SER A 94 11.75 -15.96 7.61
C SER A 94 10.24 -16.03 7.55
N ALA A 95 9.69 -16.06 6.34
CA ALA A 95 8.25 -16.05 6.09
C ALA A 95 7.53 -17.26 6.71
N GLN A 96 8.16 -18.44 6.67
CA GLN A 96 7.59 -19.70 7.18
C GLN A 96 7.28 -19.70 8.69
N LYS A 97 7.86 -18.77 9.46
CA LYS A 97 7.63 -18.65 10.90
C LYS A 97 6.55 -17.64 11.24
N LEU A 98 6.07 -16.89 10.27
CA LEU A 98 5.03 -15.89 10.43
C LEU A 98 3.66 -16.52 10.17
N ARG A 99 2.61 -15.86 10.65
CA ARG A 99 1.24 -16.31 10.43
C ARG A 99 0.75 -15.82 9.07
N ASP A 100 0.19 -16.73 8.27
CA ASP A 100 -0.40 -16.37 6.98
C ASP A 100 -1.66 -15.50 7.14
N GLU A 101 -1.71 -14.36 6.46
CA GLU A 101 -2.94 -13.56 6.31
C GLU A 101 -3.64 -13.87 4.97
N GLY A 102 -2.85 -14.23 3.96
CA GLY A 102 -3.31 -14.71 2.66
C GLY A 102 -2.51 -14.15 1.49
N TRP A 103 -2.95 -14.51 0.29
CA TRP A 103 -2.34 -14.08 -0.97
C TRP A 103 -3.26 -13.13 -1.70
N TRP A 104 -2.69 -12.09 -2.30
CA TRP A 104 -3.38 -11.16 -3.18
C TRP A 104 -2.76 -11.19 -4.57
N VAL A 105 -3.59 -11.41 -5.57
CA VAL A 105 -3.20 -11.37 -6.98
C VAL A 105 -3.55 -10.01 -7.53
N VAL A 106 -2.53 -9.31 -8.01
CA VAL A 106 -2.69 -8.06 -8.75
C VAL A 106 -2.63 -8.40 -10.23
N ASP A 107 -3.68 -8.06 -10.98
CA ASP A 107 -3.83 -8.36 -12.40
C ASP A 107 -3.93 -7.07 -13.23
N GLY A 108 -3.46 -7.15 -14.47
CA GLY A 108 -3.46 -6.04 -15.41
C GLY A 108 -2.22 -5.16 -15.37
N VAL A 109 -1.10 -5.67 -14.83
CA VAL A 109 0.23 -5.04 -14.88
C VAL A 109 0.66 -4.83 -16.33
N SER A 110 1.42 -3.78 -16.60
CA SER A 110 2.00 -3.56 -17.93
C SER A 110 2.92 -4.73 -18.29
N GLY A 111 2.76 -5.26 -19.51
CA GLY A 111 3.69 -6.24 -20.05
C GLY A 111 5.01 -5.55 -20.37
N GLY A 112 6.12 -6.20 -20.06
CA GLY A 112 7.46 -5.69 -20.28
C GLY A 112 8.51 -6.68 -19.80
N HIS A 113 9.76 -6.24 -19.73
CA HIS A 113 10.84 -7.04 -19.15
C HIS A 113 10.67 -7.14 -17.62
N ALA A 114 11.12 -8.24 -17.04
CA ALA A 114 11.20 -8.42 -15.60
C ALA A 114 11.94 -7.25 -14.95
N GLY A 115 11.46 -6.80 -13.79
CA GLY A 115 12.04 -5.64 -13.09
C GLY A 115 11.62 -4.26 -13.60
N GLN A 116 10.98 -4.15 -14.77
CA GLN A 116 10.59 -2.87 -15.36
C GLN A 116 9.24 -2.34 -14.86
N PRO A 117 8.16 -3.14 -14.77
CA PRO A 117 6.89 -2.67 -14.23
C PRO A 117 7.02 -2.21 -12.77
N ARG A 118 6.46 -1.05 -12.46
CA ARG A 118 6.51 -0.46 -11.11
C ARG A 118 5.10 -0.43 -10.53
N VAL A 119 4.76 -1.44 -9.75
CA VAL A 119 3.45 -1.56 -9.11
C VAL A 119 3.56 -1.11 -7.66
N LEU A 120 2.85 -0.05 -7.30
CA LEU A 120 2.72 0.39 -5.92
C LEU A 120 1.56 -0.37 -5.28
N VAL A 121 1.88 -1.22 -4.31
CA VAL A 121 0.91 -1.97 -3.52
C VAL A 121 0.77 -1.30 -2.17
N THR A 122 -0.46 -0.96 -1.80
CA THR A 122 -0.79 -0.34 -0.52
C THR A 122 -1.55 -1.34 0.33
N LEU A 123 -1.02 -1.61 1.51
CA LEU A 123 -1.65 -2.39 2.57
C LEU A 123 -2.33 -1.44 3.52
N GLU A 124 -3.62 -1.63 3.75
CA GLU A 124 -4.43 -0.81 4.64
C GLU A 124 -4.97 -1.69 5.76
N VAL A 125 -4.84 -1.24 7.00
CA VAL A 125 -5.39 -1.90 8.18
C VAL A 125 -6.46 -0.99 8.78
N ASP A 126 -7.68 -1.51 8.90
CA ASP A 126 -8.81 -0.76 9.44
C ASP A 126 -8.81 -0.70 10.99
N GLY A 127 -9.79 0.00 11.55
CA GLY A 127 -9.93 0.15 13.01
C GLY A 127 -10.28 -1.15 13.75
N GLN A 128 -10.68 -2.21 13.02
CA GLN A 128 -10.94 -3.55 13.53
C GLN A 128 -9.72 -4.47 13.37
N GLY A 129 -8.69 -4.03 12.65
CA GLY A 129 -7.49 -4.79 12.34
C GLY A 129 -7.58 -5.62 11.05
N ALA A 130 -8.65 -5.49 10.27
CA ALA A 130 -8.78 -6.18 8.98
C ALA A 130 -7.88 -5.54 7.92
N LEU A 131 -7.25 -6.38 7.10
CA LEU A 131 -6.30 -5.96 6.07
C LEU A 131 -6.96 -5.90 4.69
N SER A 132 -6.81 -4.76 4.02
CA SER A 132 -7.17 -4.54 2.62
C SER A 132 -5.92 -4.24 1.80
N VAL A 133 -5.93 -4.67 0.54
CA VAL A 133 -4.81 -4.47 -0.39
C VAL A 133 -5.31 -3.76 -1.62
N THR A 134 -4.63 -2.69 -2.00
CA THR A 134 -4.86 -1.99 -3.25
C THR A 134 -3.56 -1.89 -4.04
N ALA A 135 -3.68 -1.78 -5.37
CA ALA A 135 -2.51 -1.72 -6.23
C ALA A 135 -2.72 -0.70 -7.36
N ARG A 136 -1.65 -0.01 -7.71
CA ARG A 136 -1.61 0.94 -8.83
C ARG A 136 -0.28 0.87 -9.58
N GLU A 137 -0.31 1.15 -10.87
CA GLU A 137 0.85 1.28 -11.74
C GLU A 137 0.78 2.64 -12.42
N GLY A 138 1.68 3.55 -12.05
CA GLY A 138 1.54 4.97 -12.39
C GLY A 138 0.17 5.50 -11.91
N ASP A 139 -0.60 6.06 -12.82
CA ASP A 139 -1.96 6.58 -12.54
C ASP A 139 -3.06 5.51 -12.68
N ARG A 140 -2.73 4.28 -13.11
CA ARG A 140 -3.70 3.22 -13.34
C ARG A 140 -3.94 2.41 -12.08
N LYS A 141 -5.20 2.29 -11.66
CA LYS A 141 -5.62 1.32 -10.64
C LYS A 141 -5.64 -0.08 -11.24
N LEU A 142 -4.98 -1.03 -10.58
CA LEU A 142 -4.95 -2.43 -10.99
C LEU A 142 -6.04 -3.23 -10.28
N ARG A 143 -6.39 -4.39 -10.86
CA ARG A 143 -7.34 -5.31 -10.23
C ARG A 143 -6.61 -6.08 -9.16
N VAL A 144 -7.20 -6.16 -7.96
CA VAL A 144 -6.66 -6.95 -6.85
C VAL A 144 -7.73 -7.93 -6.41
N ALA A 145 -7.38 -9.21 -6.31
CA ALA A 145 -8.23 -10.26 -5.78
C ALA A 145 -7.48 -11.05 -4.70
N LYS A 146 -8.15 -11.38 -3.60
CA LYS A 146 -7.60 -12.34 -2.65
C LYS A 146 -7.66 -13.73 -3.29
N ALA A 147 -6.53 -14.44 -3.33
CA ALA A 147 -6.46 -15.78 -3.88
C ALA A 147 -7.21 -16.75 -2.98
N ASN A 148 -7.99 -17.65 -3.58
CA ASN A 148 -8.63 -18.75 -2.85
C ASN A 148 -7.66 -19.94 -2.75
N ASP A 149 -7.96 -20.92 -1.88
CA ASP A 149 -7.13 -22.13 -1.73
C ASP A 149 -6.88 -22.87 -3.06
N ALA A 150 -7.83 -22.84 -3.99
CA ALA A 150 -7.69 -23.43 -5.33
C ALA A 150 -6.68 -22.69 -6.23
N ASP A 151 -6.53 -21.37 -6.04
CA ASP A 151 -5.64 -20.54 -6.85
C ASP A 151 -4.19 -20.58 -6.35
N ARG A 152 -3.95 -21.09 -5.12
CA ARG A 152 -2.61 -21.15 -4.50
C ARG A 152 -1.61 -21.97 -5.32
N SER A 153 -2.05 -23.04 -5.97
CA SER A 153 -1.20 -23.84 -6.87
C SER A 153 -0.94 -23.17 -8.21
N VAL A 154 -1.82 -22.26 -8.65
CA VAL A 154 -1.68 -21.48 -9.89
C VAL A 154 -0.80 -20.25 -9.69
N LEU A 155 -0.50 -19.91 -8.44
CA LEU A 155 0.29 -18.77 -8.03
C LEU A 155 1.80 -19.01 -8.08
N ALA A 156 2.23 -20.24 -8.35
CA ALA A 156 3.61 -20.50 -8.70
C ALA A 156 3.93 -19.71 -9.97
N PRO A 157 5.09 -19.02 -10.03
CA PRO A 157 5.54 -18.46 -11.30
C PRO A 157 5.49 -19.56 -12.35
N ALA A 158 5.05 -19.21 -13.56
CA ALA A 158 5.11 -20.14 -14.68
C ALA A 158 6.50 -20.77 -14.69
N PRO A 159 6.63 -22.11 -14.78
CA PRO A 159 7.94 -22.73 -14.82
C PRO A 159 8.73 -21.99 -15.88
N LEU A 160 9.93 -21.52 -15.50
CA LEU A 160 10.91 -21.05 -16.48
C LEU A 160 10.87 -22.11 -17.57
N THR A 161 10.42 -21.73 -18.77
CA THR A 161 10.57 -22.62 -19.91
C THR A 161 12.07 -22.77 -20.00
N GLU A 162 12.59 -23.87 -19.46
CA GLU A 162 13.98 -24.23 -19.65
C GLU A 162 14.16 -24.13 -21.16
N PRO A 163 15.06 -23.26 -21.64
CA PRO A 163 15.26 -23.16 -23.08
C PRO A 163 15.50 -24.59 -23.53
N ASP A 164 14.66 -25.06 -24.44
CA ASP A 164 14.86 -26.34 -25.09
C ASP A 164 16.33 -26.29 -25.55
N GLU A 165 17.19 -27.06 -24.88
CA GLU A 165 18.56 -27.26 -25.32
C GLU A 165 18.42 -28.05 -26.62
N ASP A 166 18.13 -27.33 -27.71
CA ASP A 166 18.18 -27.88 -29.05
C ASP A 166 19.63 -28.30 -29.28
N GLU A 167 19.87 -29.56 -28.95
CA GLU A 167 20.68 -30.51 -29.70
C GLU A 167 20.80 -30.06 -31.15
N ASP A 168 21.99 -29.59 -31.53
CA ASP A 168 22.67 -29.99 -32.76
C ASP A 168 23.99 -29.21 -32.81
N ALA A 169 25.02 -29.75 -32.16
CA ALA A 169 26.35 -29.56 -32.68
C ALA A 169 26.39 -30.35 -34.00
N PRO A 170 26.54 -29.73 -35.18
CA PRO A 170 26.98 -30.52 -36.32
C PRO A 170 28.36 -31.04 -35.97
N ASP A 171 28.45 -32.35 -35.74
CA ASP A 171 29.70 -33.08 -35.83
C ASP A 171 30.24 -32.83 -37.24
N ASP A 172 31.13 -31.86 -37.38
CA ASP A 172 31.98 -31.70 -38.56
C ASP A 172 32.99 -32.87 -38.57
N ASP A 173 32.49 -34.08 -38.77
CA ASP A 173 33.25 -35.28 -39.09
C ASP A 173 33.41 -35.39 -40.62
N ASP A 174 34.68 -35.36 -41.03
CA ASP A 174 35.26 -35.90 -42.26
C ASP A 174 34.83 -35.35 -43.64
N LYS A 175 35.74 -34.55 -44.24
CA LYS A 175 36.37 -34.96 -45.52
C LYS A 175 37.71 -34.31 -45.83
#